data_AF-A0A2V6XMI5-F1
#
_entry.id   AF-A0A2V6XMI5-F1
#
_cell.length_a   1.000
_cell.length_b   1.000
_cell.length_c   1.000
_cell.angle_alpha   90.00
_cell.angle_beta   90.00
_cell.angle_gamma   90.00
#
_symmetry.space_group_name_H-M   'P 1'
#
loop_
_entity.id
_entity.type
_entity.pdbx_description
1 polymer ?
#
loop_
_entity_poly.entity_id
_entity_poly.type
_entity_poly.pdbx_seq_one_letter_code
_entity_poly.pdbx_strand_id
1 'polypeptide(L)'
;MSTKTPRILAIMGSGETAPTMVTPHREIVARLGAPTPRAVLLDTPYGFQENAAEITERAVEYFGHRIQLTIEAAGFLGPLAADQTQRTPIAEAAALSRLRTAGFVFAGPGSPSYALSVWRGSPVPEALATKLAEGGAVVFSSAAALTLGRFSVPVYEIYKVGHPVHWLDGLDLLRAAGFEGSCVVIPHYDNAEGGTHDTRFCYLGERRLAAMEAMLPDDAWVLGIDEHTVLTVDLDSKTAVVSGRGGLTVRRRGASRVFPAGERVTLDALLAAARGVTPAAGREPEPAFAAEHVGLASNEAAAPGQRSPLLTEVTRLEQAFEAAIAGRKASEAAEAILNLDRAIAEWSADTLQTDAPDRARAVLYSLVQRLGEAAAGGLRDPRELLAPLVESLITLRGELRAAKAWELADRVRDRLIAARIELRDTPVGTVWELRE
;
A
#
# COMPACT_ATOMS: atom_id res chain seq x y z
N MET A 1 6.97 -36.87 13.52
CA MET A 1 5.97 -36.21 14.41
C MET A 1 5.20 -35.26 13.51
N SER A 2 3.89 -35.47 13.32
CA SER A 2 3.08 -34.54 12.53
C SER A 2 3.04 -33.21 13.30
N THR A 3 3.72 -32.20 12.80
CA THR A 3 3.70 -30.85 13.39
C THR A 3 2.29 -30.31 13.25
N LYS A 4 1.62 -30.06 14.38
CA LYS A 4 0.29 -29.47 14.42
C LYS A 4 0.30 -28.17 13.59
N THR A 5 -0.66 -28.01 12.68
CA THR A 5 -0.81 -26.77 11.91
C THR A 5 -1.01 -25.59 12.88
N PRO A 6 -0.23 -24.50 12.76
CA PRO A 6 -0.35 -23.38 13.67
C PRO A 6 -1.69 -22.67 13.51
N ARG A 7 -2.16 -22.05 14.59
CA ARG A 7 -3.39 -21.25 14.62
C ARG A 7 -3.04 -19.77 14.54
N ILE A 8 -3.33 -19.15 13.40
CA ILE A 8 -2.92 -17.77 13.12
C ILE A 8 -4.16 -16.91 12.84
N LEU A 9 -4.25 -15.80 13.55
CA LEU A 9 -5.17 -14.70 13.21
C LEU A 9 -4.33 -13.50 12.77
N ALA A 10 -4.58 -12.99 11.57
CA ALA A 10 -3.97 -11.76 11.09
C ALA A 10 -5.05 -10.74 10.74
N ILE A 11 -4.87 -9.51 11.21
CA ILE A 11 -5.82 -8.42 11.00
C ILE A 11 -5.06 -7.23 10.40
N MET A 12 -5.44 -6.79 9.21
CA MET A 12 -4.78 -5.70 8.48
C MET A 12 -5.67 -4.45 8.47
N GLY A 13 -5.07 -3.29 8.68
CA GLY A 13 -5.79 -2.02 8.64
C GLY A 13 -6.19 -1.62 7.22
N SER A 14 -5.31 -1.80 6.24
CA SER A 14 -5.56 -1.55 4.81
C SER A 14 -4.41 -2.09 3.95
N GLY A 15 -4.51 -1.95 2.62
CA GLY A 15 -3.41 -2.23 1.70
C GLY A 15 -3.11 -3.71 1.59
N GLU A 16 -4.13 -4.56 1.74
CA GLU A 16 -4.06 -6.02 1.76
C GLU A 16 -3.35 -6.65 0.56
N THR A 17 -3.44 -6.00 -0.60
CA THR A 17 -2.80 -6.35 -1.86
C THR A 17 -1.75 -5.32 -2.29
N ALA A 18 -1.35 -4.42 -1.39
CA ALA A 18 -0.29 -3.44 -1.62
C ALA A 18 1.10 -4.06 -1.36
N PRO A 19 2.18 -3.50 -1.95
CA PRO A 19 3.54 -4.01 -1.78
C PRO A 19 3.99 -4.14 -0.32
N THR A 20 3.49 -3.26 0.56
CA THR A 20 3.79 -3.28 1.99
C THR A 20 3.33 -4.56 2.70
N MET A 21 2.31 -5.25 2.18
CA MET A 21 1.75 -6.46 2.78
C MET A 21 2.35 -7.76 2.21
N VAL A 22 3.29 -7.69 1.26
CA VAL A 22 3.92 -8.88 0.68
C VAL A 22 4.68 -9.70 1.73
N THR A 23 5.52 -9.05 2.54
CA THR A 23 6.31 -9.73 3.57
C THR A 23 5.43 -10.37 4.64
N PRO A 24 4.46 -9.66 5.26
CA PRO A 24 3.55 -10.30 6.22
C PRO A 24 2.82 -11.53 5.68
N HIS A 25 2.27 -11.48 4.47
CA HIS A 25 1.60 -12.64 3.87
C HIS A 25 2.57 -13.82 3.70
N ARG A 26 3.78 -13.57 3.16
CA ARG A 26 4.79 -14.62 2.99
C ARG A 26 5.22 -15.24 4.32
N GLU A 27 5.34 -14.45 5.38
CA GLU A 27 5.65 -14.96 6.72
C GLU A 27 4.54 -15.85 7.27
N ILE A 28 3.28 -15.47 7.09
CA ILE A 28 2.12 -16.30 7.49
C ILE A 28 2.12 -17.62 6.72
N VAL A 29 2.31 -17.57 5.40
CA VAL A 29 2.37 -18.77 4.54
C VAL A 29 3.53 -19.67 4.95
N ALA A 30 4.72 -19.11 5.20
CA ALA A 30 5.89 -19.86 5.62
C ALA A 30 5.67 -20.59 6.95
N ARG A 31 4.93 -19.98 7.90
CA ARG A 31 4.58 -20.62 9.18
C ARG A 31 3.63 -21.81 9.01
N LEU A 32 2.73 -21.78 8.03
CA LEU A 32 1.81 -22.89 7.77
C LEU A 32 2.55 -24.14 7.23
N GLY A 33 3.79 -23.99 6.75
CA GLY A 33 4.67 -25.11 6.40
C GLY A 33 4.33 -25.79 5.08
N ALA A 34 4.95 -26.96 4.86
CA ALA A 34 4.78 -27.78 3.65
C ALA A 34 3.91 -29.02 3.94
N PRO A 35 3.05 -29.46 2.99
CA PRO A 35 2.79 -28.82 1.68
C PRO A 35 2.06 -27.49 1.83
N THR A 36 2.22 -26.59 0.86
CA THR A 36 1.55 -25.29 0.84
C THR A 36 0.04 -25.48 1.04
N PRO A 37 -0.58 -24.76 1.99
CA PRO A 37 -1.99 -24.95 2.29
C PRO A 37 -2.86 -24.55 1.10
N ARG A 38 -4.02 -25.20 0.96
CA ARG A 38 -5.09 -24.64 0.14
C ARG A 38 -5.48 -23.28 0.69
N ALA A 39 -5.54 -22.27 -0.17
CA ALA A 39 -5.91 -20.91 0.20
C ALA A 39 -7.25 -20.55 -0.44
N VAL A 40 -8.10 -19.86 0.32
CA VAL A 40 -9.41 -19.41 -0.15
C VAL A 40 -9.58 -17.90 0.10
N LEU A 41 -10.02 -17.20 -0.94
CA LEU A 41 -10.46 -15.81 -0.88
C LEU A 41 -11.98 -15.77 -0.65
N LEU A 42 -12.43 -15.20 0.46
CA LEU A 42 -13.84 -14.91 0.69
C LEU A 42 -14.22 -13.64 -0.07
N ASP A 43 -14.90 -13.84 -1.19
CA ASP A 43 -15.35 -12.82 -2.14
C ASP A 43 -16.68 -12.16 -1.75
N THR A 44 -17.36 -12.68 -0.73
CA THR A 44 -18.64 -12.14 -0.24
C THR A 44 -18.63 -10.64 0.06
N PRO A 45 -17.62 -10.03 0.73
CA PRO A 45 -17.73 -8.65 1.19
C PRO A 45 -17.90 -7.65 0.04
N TYR A 46 -17.30 -7.91 -1.12
CA TYR A 46 -17.43 -7.08 -2.32
C TYR A 46 -18.31 -7.71 -3.41
N GLY A 47 -18.89 -8.89 -3.16
CA GLY A 47 -19.60 -9.68 -4.17
C GLY A 47 -20.84 -9.01 -4.78
N PHE A 48 -21.35 -7.93 -4.16
CA PHE A 48 -22.45 -7.12 -4.70
C PHE A 48 -22.00 -6.08 -5.75
N GLN A 49 -20.69 -5.85 -5.89
CA GLN A 49 -20.17 -4.82 -6.79
C GLN A 49 -20.17 -5.31 -8.24
N GLU A 50 -20.42 -4.40 -9.19
CA GLU A 50 -20.38 -4.69 -10.63
C GLU A 50 -19.00 -5.19 -11.10
N ASN A 51 -17.92 -4.75 -10.44
CA ASN A 51 -16.55 -5.16 -10.74
C ASN A 51 -16.04 -6.28 -9.79
N ALA A 52 -16.92 -7.03 -9.12
CA ALA A 52 -16.51 -8.08 -8.18
C ALA A 52 -15.58 -9.14 -8.81
N ALA A 53 -15.80 -9.50 -10.08
CA ALA A 53 -14.93 -10.43 -10.80
C ALA A 53 -13.49 -9.90 -10.95
N GLU A 54 -13.35 -8.60 -11.26
CA GLU A 54 -12.05 -7.93 -11.39
C GLU A 54 -11.31 -7.85 -10.04
N ILE A 55 -12.02 -7.55 -8.95
CA ILE A 55 -11.45 -7.54 -7.59
C ILE A 55 -10.90 -8.93 -7.24
N THR A 56 -11.68 -9.98 -7.53
CA THR A 56 -11.25 -11.37 -7.32
C THR A 56 -10.03 -11.72 -8.16
N GLU A 57 -10.02 -11.39 -9.45
CA GLU A 57 -8.90 -11.67 -10.35
C GLU A 57 -7.61 -10.99 -9.88
N ARG A 58 -7.67 -9.70 -9.51
CA ARG A 58 -6.52 -8.96 -8.98
C ARG A 58 -5.97 -9.57 -7.69
N ALA A 59 -6.85 -9.99 -6.78
CA ALA A 59 -6.42 -10.65 -5.56
C ALA A 59 -5.74 -11.99 -5.85
N VAL A 60 -6.32 -12.83 -6.73
CA VAL A 60 -5.72 -14.10 -7.16
C VAL A 60 -4.35 -13.88 -7.80
N GLU A 61 -4.22 -12.90 -8.69
CA GLU A 61 -2.96 -12.55 -9.33
C GLU A 61 -1.91 -12.08 -8.31
N TYR A 62 -2.30 -11.21 -7.37
CA TYR A 62 -1.41 -10.74 -6.31
C TYR A 62 -0.85 -11.90 -5.47
N PHE A 63 -1.71 -12.81 -5.00
CA PHE A 63 -1.27 -13.96 -4.22
C PHE A 63 -0.40 -14.93 -5.04
N GLY A 64 -0.76 -15.17 -6.31
CA GLY A 64 0.03 -16.01 -7.22
C GLY A 64 1.41 -15.45 -7.53
N HIS A 65 1.48 -14.19 -7.97
CA HIS A 65 2.72 -13.56 -8.46
C HIS A 65 3.60 -13.02 -7.33
N ARG A 66 3.00 -12.38 -6.31
CA ARG A 66 3.76 -11.72 -5.24
C ARG A 66 3.94 -12.63 -4.03
N ILE A 67 2.94 -13.40 -3.62
CA ILE A 67 3.03 -14.23 -2.41
C ILE A 67 3.51 -15.65 -2.73
N GLN A 68 3.42 -16.09 -3.98
CA GLN A 68 3.67 -17.48 -4.40
C GLN A 68 2.71 -18.47 -3.73
N LEU A 69 1.45 -18.04 -3.57
CA LEU A 69 0.37 -18.82 -2.98
C LEU A 69 -0.78 -18.96 -3.98
N THR A 70 -1.13 -20.18 -4.36
CA THR A 70 -2.34 -20.43 -5.15
C THR A 70 -3.57 -20.26 -4.26
N ILE A 71 -4.37 -19.23 -4.54
CA ILE A 71 -5.63 -18.93 -3.87
C ILE A 71 -6.79 -19.02 -4.87
N GLU A 72 -7.91 -19.58 -4.45
CA GLU A 72 -9.16 -19.61 -5.24
C GLU A 72 -10.27 -18.84 -4.53
N ALA A 73 -11.21 -18.28 -5.28
CA ALA A 73 -12.41 -17.68 -4.70
C ALA A 73 -13.26 -18.77 -4.02
N ALA A 74 -13.82 -18.44 -2.86
CA ALA A 74 -14.75 -19.32 -2.17
C ALA A 74 -16.00 -19.55 -3.04
N GLY A 75 -16.54 -18.46 -3.60
CA GLY A 75 -17.81 -18.46 -4.32
C GLY A 75 -19.00 -18.54 -3.35
N PHE A 76 -18.85 -18.02 -2.12
CA PHE A 76 -19.96 -17.94 -1.16
C PHE A 76 -20.75 -16.65 -1.39
N LEU A 77 -21.58 -16.67 -2.43
CA LEU A 77 -22.22 -15.47 -2.98
C LEU A 77 -23.44 -15.02 -2.16
N GLY A 78 -23.49 -13.72 -1.90
CA GLY A 78 -24.64 -13.07 -1.27
C GLY A 78 -25.82 -12.83 -2.23
N PRO A 79 -26.98 -12.41 -1.73
CA PRO A 79 -28.21 -12.27 -2.52
C PRO A 79 -28.16 -11.18 -3.61
N LEU A 80 -27.20 -10.26 -3.50
CA LEU A 80 -26.98 -9.19 -4.49
C LEU A 80 -25.81 -9.47 -5.44
N ALA A 81 -25.31 -10.70 -5.50
CA ALA A 81 -24.27 -11.04 -6.47
C ALA A 81 -24.76 -10.84 -7.91
N ALA A 82 -23.88 -10.34 -8.78
CA ALA A 82 -24.21 -9.99 -10.17
C ALA A 82 -24.78 -11.18 -10.97
N ASP A 83 -24.18 -12.37 -10.81
CA ASP A 83 -24.68 -13.61 -11.40
C ASP A 83 -25.40 -14.46 -10.35
N GLN A 84 -26.72 -14.27 -10.26
CA GLN A 84 -27.56 -15.04 -9.34
C GLN A 84 -27.70 -16.52 -9.74
N THR A 85 -27.39 -16.89 -10.99
CA THR A 85 -27.50 -18.29 -11.44
C THR A 85 -26.51 -19.21 -10.74
N GLN A 86 -25.44 -18.64 -10.19
CA GLN A 86 -24.42 -19.36 -9.42
C GLN A 86 -24.84 -19.63 -7.97
N ARG A 87 -25.92 -19.02 -7.48
CA ARG A 87 -26.46 -19.25 -6.12
C ARG A 87 -27.32 -20.51 -6.06
N THR A 88 -26.65 -21.65 -6.23
CA THR A 88 -27.28 -22.98 -6.11
C THR A 88 -26.84 -23.66 -4.81
N PRO A 89 -27.66 -24.55 -4.23
CA PRO A 89 -27.27 -25.30 -3.02
C PRO A 89 -25.95 -26.08 -3.20
N ILE A 90 -25.68 -26.59 -4.40
CA ILE A 90 -24.43 -27.31 -4.68
C ILE A 90 -23.21 -26.37 -4.73
N ALA A 91 -23.38 -25.15 -5.27
CA ALA A 91 -22.33 -24.15 -5.28
C ALA A 91 -22.03 -23.63 -3.87
N GLU A 92 -23.06 -23.37 -3.06
CA GLU A 92 -22.91 -22.99 -1.65
C GLU A 92 -22.21 -24.08 -0.84
N ALA A 93 -22.59 -25.36 -1.03
CA ALA A 93 -21.92 -26.49 -0.39
C ALA A 93 -20.45 -26.62 -0.82
N ALA A 94 -20.16 -26.40 -2.12
CA ALA A 94 -18.79 -26.40 -2.62
C ALA A 94 -17.95 -25.26 -2.02
N ALA A 95 -18.51 -24.05 -1.92
CA ALA A 95 -17.86 -22.91 -1.29
C ALA A 95 -17.54 -23.16 0.19
N LEU A 96 -18.49 -23.72 0.94
CA LEU A 96 -18.27 -24.11 2.35
C LEU A 96 -17.23 -25.22 2.48
N SER A 97 -17.21 -26.19 1.56
CA SER A 97 -16.19 -27.25 1.51
C SER A 97 -14.79 -26.67 1.30
N ARG A 98 -14.62 -25.74 0.35
CA ARG A 98 -13.37 -25.00 0.15
C ARG A 98 -12.95 -24.28 1.43
N LEU A 99 -13.85 -23.51 2.04
CA LEU A 99 -13.56 -22.77 3.28
C LEU A 99 -13.12 -23.68 4.44
N ARG A 100 -13.81 -24.82 4.63
CA ARG A 100 -13.48 -25.79 5.69
C ARG A 100 -12.13 -26.45 5.46
N THR A 101 -11.81 -26.79 4.22
CA THR A 101 -10.57 -27.51 3.86
C THR A 101 -9.36 -26.61 3.62
N ALA A 102 -9.56 -25.30 3.48
CA ALA A 102 -8.48 -24.32 3.35
C ALA A 102 -7.63 -24.21 4.62
N GLY A 103 -6.30 -24.18 4.47
CA GLY A 103 -5.37 -23.87 5.55
C GLY A 103 -5.11 -22.36 5.68
N PHE A 104 -5.48 -21.57 4.66
CA PHE A 104 -5.36 -20.12 4.65
C PHE A 104 -6.66 -19.51 4.12
N VAL A 105 -7.25 -18.57 4.86
CA VAL A 105 -8.45 -17.84 4.44
C VAL A 105 -8.16 -16.37 4.47
N PHE A 106 -8.45 -15.70 3.37
CA PHE A 106 -8.28 -14.27 3.22
C PHE A 106 -9.61 -13.59 2.85
N ALA A 107 -9.87 -12.42 3.44
CA ALA A 107 -11.02 -11.58 3.14
C ALA A 107 -10.61 -10.11 3.35
N GLY A 108 -11.04 -9.19 2.48
CA GLY A 108 -10.55 -7.81 2.56
C GLY A 108 -11.55 -6.74 2.18
N PRO A 109 -11.47 -6.20 0.94
CA PRO A 109 -12.22 -5.03 0.53
C PRO A 109 -13.72 -5.34 0.46
N GLY A 110 -14.56 -4.30 0.44
CA GLY A 110 -16.01 -4.48 0.27
C GLY A 110 -16.80 -3.84 1.40
N SER A 111 -17.95 -4.39 1.74
CA SER A 111 -18.85 -3.86 2.77
C SER A 111 -18.97 -4.79 3.98
N PRO A 112 -18.72 -4.28 5.21
CA PRO A 112 -18.88 -5.06 6.43
C PRO A 112 -20.35 -5.43 6.68
N SER A 113 -21.28 -4.52 6.40
CA SER A 113 -22.72 -4.74 6.61
C SER A 113 -23.26 -5.79 5.63
N TYR A 114 -22.83 -5.74 4.37
CA TYR A 114 -23.17 -6.76 3.38
C TYR A 114 -22.59 -8.13 3.75
N ALA A 115 -21.30 -8.20 4.10
CA ALA A 115 -20.65 -9.43 4.53
C ALA A 115 -21.38 -10.06 5.73
N LEU A 116 -21.71 -9.27 6.76
CA LEU A 116 -22.44 -9.73 7.94
C LEU A 116 -23.86 -10.21 7.61
N SER A 117 -24.56 -9.55 6.68
CA SER A 117 -25.89 -9.96 6.23
C SER A 117 -25.92 -11.37 5.61
N VAL A 118 -24.78 -11.81 5.06
CA VAL A 118 -24.61 -13.12 4.42
C VAL A 118 -24.00 -14.14 5.39
N TRP A 119 -23.00 -13.74 6.17
CA TRP A 119 -22.22 -14.67 6.99
C TRP A 119 -22.87 -15.02 8.33
N ARG A 120 -23.48 -14.08 9.04
CA ARG A 120 -24.00 -14.34 10.41
C ARG A 120 -25.02 -15.48 10.47
N GLY A 121 -25.87 -15.57 9.46
CA GLY A 121 -26.91 -16.59 9.35
C GLY A 121 -26.47 -17.88 8.66
N SER A 122 -25.18 -18.05 8.35
CA SER A 122 -24.66 -19.19 7.58
C SER A 122 -23.60 -19.98 8.36
N PRO A 123 -23.12 -21.12 7.83
CA PRO A 123 -22.03 -21.88 8.46
C PRO A 123 -20.63 -21.26 8.35
N VAL A 124 -20.49 -20.09 7.74
CA VAL A 124 -19.19 -19.40 7.58
C VAL A 124 -18.52 -19.07 8.93
N PRO A 125 -19.21 -18.49 9.93
CA PRO A 125 -18.58 -18.13 11.20
C PRO A 125 -18.07 -19.36 11.96
N GLU A 126 -18.85 -20.46 11.94
CA GLU A 126 -18.43 -21.75 12.50
C GLU A 126 -17.15 -22.25 11.83
N ALA A 127 -17.09 -22.27 10.50
CA ALA A 127 -15.92 -22.73 9.76
C ALA A 127 -14.66 -21.89 10.04
N LEU A 128 -14.81 -20.57 10.23
CA LEU A 128 -13.72 -19.68 10.61
C LEU A 128 -13.28 -19.92 12.07
N ALA A 129 -14.22 -20.07 12.99
CA ALA A 129 -13.94 -20.36 14.40
C ALA A 129 -13.23 -21.72 14.57
N THR A 130 -13.66 -22.76 13.86
CA THR A 130 -12.97 -24.06 13.83
C THR A 130 -11.53 -23.91 13.38
N LYS A 131 -11.25 -23.09 12.37
CA LYS A 131 -9.88 -22.84 11.89
C LYS A 131 -9.01 -22.17 12.95
N LEU A 132 -9.55 -21.16 13.63
CA LEU A 132 -8.89 -20.48 14.75
C LEU A 132 -8.67 -21.41 15.96
N ALA A 133 -9.52 -22.44 16.13
CA ALA A 133 -9.44 -23.39 17.23
C ALA A 133 -8.52 -24.58 16.95
N GLU A 134 -8.51 -25.10 15.72
CA GLU A 134 -7.91 -26.38 15.36
C GLU A 134 -6.62 -26.26 14.53
N GLY A 135 -6.49 -25.21 13.70
CA GLY A 135 -5.32 -24.99 12.85
C GLY A 135 -5.65 -24.27 11.55
N GLY A 136 -4.75 -23.39 11.12
CA GLY A 136 -4.85 -22.60 9.89
C GLY A 136 -4.72 -21.10 10.15
N ALA A 137 -4.73 -20.32 9.07
CA ALA A 137 -4.66 -18.87 9.10
C ALA A 137 -5.99 -18.24 8.66
N VAL A 138 -6.47 -17.28 9.45
CA VAL A 138 -7.56 -16.36 9.08
C VAL A 138 -6.96 -14.96 8.98
N VAL A 139 -6.97 -14.40 7.77
CA VAL A 139 -6.32 -13.13 7.44
C VAL A 139 -7.37 -12.16 6.92
N PHE A 140 -7.79 -11.20 7.73
CA PHE A 140 -8.88 -10.28 7.40
C PHE A 140 -8.36 -8.84 7.35
N SER A 141 -8.75 -8.08 6.33
CA SER A 141 -8.38 -6.68 6.14
C SER A 141 -9.60 -5.78 5.98
N SER A 142 -9.43 -4.48 6.20
CA SER A 142 -10.41 -3.44 5.85
C SER A 142 -11.86 -3.82 6.23
N ALA A 143 -12.80 -3.83 5.29
CA ALA A 143 -14.20 -4.16 5.53
C ALA A 143 -14.43 -5.53 6.18
N ALA A 144 -13.68 -6.56 5.77
CA ALA A 144 -13.77 -7.86 6.41
C ALA A 144 -13.29 -7.82 7.88
N ALA A 145 -12.23 -7.07 8.18
CA ALA A 145 -11.69 -6.97 9.55
C ALA A 145 -12.71 -6.43 10.57
N LEU A 146 -13.56 -5.47 10.16
CA LEU A 146 -14.66 -4.95 10.99
C LEU A 146 -15.61 -6.07 11.49
N THR A 147 -15.76 -7.14 10.73
CA THR A 147 -16.70 -8.23 11.04
C THR A 147 -16.20 -9.16 12.17
N LEU A 148 -14.89 -9.17 12.47
CA LEU A 148 -14.29 -10.12 13.41
C LEU A 148 -14.76 -9.95 14.86
N GLY A 149 -15.05 -8.71 15.25
CA GLY A 149 -15.37 -8.34 16.63
C GLY A 149 -16.77 -8.77 17.08
N ARG A 150 -17.09 -8.48 18.34
CA ARG A 150 -18.45 -8.67 18.88
C ARG A 150 -19.46 -7.73 18.24
N PHE A 151 -19.01 -6.51 17.92
CA PHE A 151 -19.76 -5.49 17.21
C PHE A 151 -18.96 -5.02 16.00
N SER A 152 -19.66 -4.47 14.99
CA SER A 152 -19.07 -4.00 13.73
C SER A 152 -19.61 -2.64 13.34
N VAL A 153 -18.76 -1.82 12.74
CA VAL A 153 -19.13 -0.49 12.22
C VAL A 153 -19.79 -0.64 10.84
N PRO A 154 -21.02 -0.15 10.63
CA PRO A 154 -21.63 -0.01 9.31
C PRO A 154 -21.15 1.29 8.65
N VAL A 155 -19.88 1.29 8.22
CA VAL A 155 -19.16 2.51 7.83
C VAL A 155 -19.81 3.23 6.66
N TYR A 156 -20.28 2.52 5.64
CA TYR A 156 -20.88 3.17 4.46
C TYR A 156 -22.23 3.79 4.77
N GLU A 157 -23.05 3.13 5.58
CA GLU A 157 -24.33 3.65 6.04
C GLU A 157 -24.12 4.94 6.85
N ILE A 158 -23.13 4.97 7.74
CA ILE A 158 -22.84 6.14 8.57
C ILE A 158 -22.17 7.26 7.75
N TYR A 159 -21.14 6.94 6.98
CA TYR A 159 -20.27 7.94 6.32
C TYR A 159 -20.81 8.40 4.97
N LYS A 160 -21.33 7.49 4.14
CA LYS A 160 -21.78 7.79 2.77
C LYS A 160 -23.28 8.06 2.69
N VAL A 161 -24.11 7.27 3.38
CA VAL A 161 -25.57 7.42 3.36
C VAL A 161 -26.04 8.48 4.37
N GLY A 162 -25.34 8.63 5.48
CA GLY A 162 -25.65 9.62 6.52
C GLY A 162 -26.60 9.11 7.61
N HIS A 163 -26.66 7.79 7.83
CA HIS A 163 -27.43 7.21 8.93
C HIS A 163 -26.90 7.66 10.30
N PRO A 164 -27.76 7.69 11.34
CA PRO A 164 -27.31 7.84 12.72
C PRO A 164 -26.28 6.77 13.09
N VAL A 165 -25.39 7.10 14.03
CA VAL A 165 -24.40 6.13 14.52
C VAL A 165 -25.08 4.97 15.23
N HIS A 166 -24.66 3.76 14.93
CA HIS A 166 -25.15 2.52 15.52
C HIS A 166 -24.14 1.39 15.31
N TRP A 167 -24.25 0.34 16.11
CA TRP A 167 -23.47 -0.88 15.97
C TRP A 167 -24.29 -1.95 15.27
N LEU A 168 -23.64 -2.71 14.39
CA LEU A 168 -24.13 -4.03 14.02
C LEU A 168 -23.53 -5.06 14.96
N ASP A 169 -24.21 -6.19 15.15
CA ASP A 169 -23.56 -7.33 15.75
C ASP A 169 -22.53 -7.92 14.76
N GLY A 170 -21.32 -8.22 15.24
CA GLY A 170 -20.27 -8.87 14.45
C GLY A 170 -20.36 -10.40 14.45
N LEU A 171 -19.26 -11.04 14.06
CA LEU A 171 -19.11 -12.50 14.04
C LEU A 171 -18.62 -13.08 15.38
N ASP A 172 -18.10 -12.23 16.28
CA ASP A 172 -17.56 -12.62 17.59
C ASP A 172 -16.40 -13.63 17.51
N LEU A 173 -15.63 -13.61 16.42
CA LEU A 173 -14.50 -14.51 16.17
C LEU A 173 -13.30 -14.18 17.04
N LEU A 174 -13.11 -12.91 17.41
CA LEU A 174 -12.03 -12.52 18.32
C LEU A 174 -12.15 -13.21 19.67
N ARG A 175 -13.37 -13.41 20.18
CA ARG A 175 -13.60 -14.14 21.42
C ARG A 175 -13.16 -15.60 21.31
N ALA A 176 -13.46 -16.25 20.18
CA ALA A 176 -12.99 -17.60 19.89
C ALA A 176 -11.45 -17.68 19.76
N ALA A 177 -10.80 -16.59 19.33
CA ALA A 177 -9.35 -16.45 19.28
C ALA A 177 -8.71 -16.03 20.63
N GLY A 178 -9.48 -15.97 21.72
CA GLY A 178 -8.96 -15.67 23.06
C GLY A 178 -8.84 -14.18 23.39
N PHE A 179 -9.44 -13.29 22.59
CA PHE A 179 -9.58 -11.89 22.96
C PHE A 179 -10.75 -11.74 23.92
N GLU A 180 -10.45 -11.50 25.19
CA GLU A 180 -11.46 -11.35 26.25
C GLU A 180 -12.24 -10.03 26.13
N GLY A 181 -13.48 -10.04 26.64
CA GLY A 181 -14.39 -8.89 26.60
C GLY A 181 -15.04 -8.68 25.24
N SER A 182 -15.75 -7.56 25.10
CA SER A 182 -16.44 -7.19 23.86
C SER A 182 -15.50 -6.43 22.91
N CYS A 183 -14.52 -7.13 22.34
CA CYS A 183 -13.55 -6.53 21.41
C CYS A 183 -14.21 -6.13 20.09
N VAL A 184 -13.93 -4.91 19.63
CA VAL A 184 -14.33 -4.36 18.33
C VAL A 184 -13.08 -4.03 17.52
N VAL A 185 -13.05 -4.39 16.24
CA VAL A 185 -11.94 -4.03 15.34
C VAL A 185 -12.30 -2.76 14.60
N ILE A 186 -11.36 -1.81 14.51
CA ILE A 186 -11.48 -0.64 13.64
C ILE A 186 -10.21 -0.55 12.77
N PRO A 187 -10.27 -1.00 11.51
CA PRO A 187 -9.19 -0.82 10.54
C PRO A 187 -9.16 0.64 10.05
N HIS A 188 -8.22 1.00 9.17
CA HIS A 188 -8.08 2.39 8.69
C HIS A 188 -8.06 3.39 9.87
N TYR A 189 -7.37 3.04 10.96
CA TYR A 189 -7.53 3.74 12.23
C TYR A 189 -6.95 5.15 12.20
N ASP A 190 -5.85 5.35 11.49
CA ASP A 190 -5.17 6.63 11.25
C ASP A 190 -5.59 7.31 9.92
N ASN A 191 -6.61 6.80 9.23
CA ASN A 191 -7.01 7.28 7.90
C ASN A 191 -7.16 8.81 7.83
N ALA A 192 -6.46 9.40 6.86
CA ALA A 192 -6.38 10.83 6.64
C ALA A 192 -6.88 11.29 5.26
N GLU A 193 -7.60 10.44 4.51
CA GLU A 193 -8.16 10.77 3.19
C GLU A 193 -9.06 12.00 3.17
N GLY A 194 -9.68 12.36 4.30
CA GLY A 194 -10.53 13.53 4.41
C GLY A 194 -9.80 14.86 4.18
N GLY A 195 -8.49 14.93 4.39
CA GLY A 195 -7.68 16.13 4.24
C GLY A 195 -8.08 17.24 5.21
N THR A 196 -9.17 17.95 4.93
CA THR A 196 -9.69 19.06 5.74
C THR A 196 -10.69 18.64 6.82
N HIS A 197 -11.14 17.38 6.83
CA HIS A 197 -12.00 16.82 7.87
C HIS A 197 -11.49 15.49 8.43
N ASP A 198 -11.93 15.14 9.63
CA ASP A 198 -11.47 13.96 10.36
C ASP A 198 -12.11 12.67 9.79
N THR A 199 -11.29 11.84 9.15
CA THR A 199 -11.66 10.52 8.61
C THR A 199 -11.00 9.36 9.35
N ARG A 200 -10.35 9.63 10.49
CA ARG A 200 -9.74 8.59 11.31
C ARG A 200 -10.82 7.60 11.77
N PHE A 201 -10.37 6.42 12.20
CA PHE A 201 -11.21 5.38 12.75
C PHE A 201 -12.22 4.85 11.72
N CYS A 202 -11.75 4.47 10.54
CA CYS A 202 -12.59 3.99 9.44
C CYS A 202 -13.66 5.02 9.04
N TYR A 203 -13.25 6.23 8.67
CA TYR A 203 -14.12 7.33 8.21
C TYR A 203 -15.14 7.86 9.24
N LEU A 204 -15.10 7.41 10.49
CA LEU A 204 -15.99 7.88 11.53
C LEU A 204 -15.62 9.29 12.01
N GLY A 205 -14.33 9.52 12.23
CA GLY A 205 -13.79 10.66 12.98
C GLY A 205 -14.07 10.56 14.49
N GLU A 206 -13.33 11.32 15.30
CA GLU A 206 -13.36 11.24 16.78
C GLU A 206 -14.77 11.39 17.34
N ARG A 207 -15.53 12.38 16.83
CA ARG A 207 -16.88 12.69 17.31
C ARG A 207 -17.84 11.50 17.19
N ARG A 208 -17.81 10.78 16.06
CA ARG A 208 -18.72 9.64 15.84
C ARG A 208 -18.23 8.42 16.61
N LEU A 209 -16.92 8.15 16.61
CA LEU A 209 -16.37 7.04 17.38
C LEU A 209 -16.70 7.17 18.87
N ALA A 210 -16.47 8.33 19.48
CA ALA A 210 -16.77 8.54 20.91
C ALA A 210 -18.27 8.34 21.24
N ALA A 211 -19.17 8.78 20.35
CA ALA A 211 -20.60 8.53 20.51
C ALA A 211 -20.94 7.04 20.40
N MET A 212 -20.29 6.32 19.49
CA MET A 212 -20.46 4.88 19.34
C MET A 212 -19.88 4.10 20.54
N GLU A 213 -18.72 4.49 21.07
CA GLU A 213 -18.11 3.87 22.25
C GLU A 213 -19.04 3.94 23.48
N ALA A 214 -19.81 5.03 23.63
CA ALA A 214 -20.78 5.18 24.72
C ALA A 214 -21.98 4.23 24.63
N MET A 215 -22.22 3.60 23.48
CA MET A 215 -23.29 2.62 23.27
C MET A 215 -22.87 1.18 23.58
N LEU A 216 -21.56 0.94 23.78
CA LEU A 216 -21.01 -0.38 24.01
C LEU A 216 -21.12 -0.80 25.47
N PRO A 217 -21.14 -2.12 25.75
CA PRO A 217 -21.10 -2.61 27.13
C PRO A 217 -19.79 -2.24 27.82
N ASP A 218 -19.80 -2.30 29.16
CA ASP A 218 -18.68 -1.85 29.99
C ASP A 218 -17.35 -2.56 29.73
N ASP A 219 -17.42 -3.82 29.32
CA ASP A 219 -16.26 -4.66 29.00
C ASP A 219 -15.74 -4.48 27.57
N ALA A 220 -16.36 -3.61 26.77
CA ALA A 220 -15.97 -3.38 25.40
C ALA A 220 -14.72 -2.52 25.27
N TRP A 221 -13.99 -2.76 24.18
CA TRP A 221 -12.78 -2.05 23.83
C TRP A 221 -12.53 -2.13 22.33
N VAL A 222 -11.78 -1.17 21.81
CA VAL A 222 -11.46 -0.99 20.40
C VAL A 222 -10.03 -1.45 20.15
N LEU A 223 -9.87 -2.33 19.17
CA LEU A 223 -8.62 -2.71 18.54
C LEU A 223 -8.50 -1.94 17.22
N GLY A 224 -7.81 -0.80 17.28
CA GLY A 224 -7.51 0.05 16.14
C GLY A 224 -6.29 -0.43 15.38
N ILE A 225 -6.39 -0.58 14.06
CA ILE A 225 -5.27 -0.95 13.19
C ILE A 225 -5.10 0.12 12.13
N ASP A 226 -3.92 0.74 12.14
CA ASP A 226 -3.54 1.77 11.18
C ASP A 226 -3.43 1.21 9.76
N GLU A 227 -3.53 2.10 8.77
CA GLU A 227 -3.35 1.75 7.37
C GLU A 227 -1.96 1.13 7.11
N HIS A 228 -1.89 0.21 6.16
CA HIS A 228 -0.68 -0.54 5.83
C HIS A 228 0.02 -1.16 7.06
N THR A 229 -0.76 -1.57 8.05
CA THR A 229 -0.30 -2.21 9.29
C THR A 229 -1.07 -3.50 9.51
N VAL A 230 -0.39 -4.51 10.07
CA VAL A 230 -0.96 -5.82 10.37
C VAL A 230 -0.61 -6.25 11.79
N LEU A 231 -1.62 -6.73 12.50
CA LEU A 231 -1.46 -7.50 13.72
C LEU A 231 -1.50 -8.99 13.35
N THR A 232 -0.41 -9.72 13.57
CA THR A 232 -0.38 -11.18 13.42
C THR A 232 -0.27 -11.83 14.79
N VAL A 233 -1.25 -12.65 15.15
CA VAL A 233 -1.31 -13.38 16.42
C VAL A 233 -1.17 -14.87 16.17
N ASP A 234 -0.15 -15.46 16.76
CA ASP A 234 -0.01 -16.90 16.93
C ASP A 234 -0.78 -17.32 18.19
N LEU A 235 -1.89 -18.04 18.01
CA LEU A 235 -2.82 -18.38 19.09
C LEU A 235 -2.34 -19.55 19.96
N ASP A 236 -1.34 -20.31 19.49
CA ASP A 236 -0.72 -21.39 20.26
C ASP A 236 0.28 -20.81 21.28
N SER A 237 1.14 -19.90 20.84
CA SER A 237 2.13 -19.22 21.68
C SER A 237 1.60 -17.93 22.33
N LYS A 238 0.38 -17.51 22.00
CA LYS A 238 -0.23 -16.23 22.41
C LYS A 238 0.67 -15.02 22.11
N THR A 239 1.45 -15.09 21.04
CA THR A 239 2.37 -14.03 20.64
C THR A 239 1.78 -13.21 19.50
N ALA A 240 1.77 -11.90 19.68
CA ALA A 240 1.33 -10.91 18.71
C ALA A 240 2.53 -10.14 18.16
N VAL A 241 2.57 -9.92 16.86
CA VAL A 241 3.56 -9.10 16.17
C VAL A 241 2.84 -8.02 15.40
N VAL A 242 3.26 -6.77 15.59
CA VAL A 242 2.79 -5.63 14.80
C VAL A 242 3.81 -5.38 13.69
N SER A 243 3.39 -5.43 12.44
CA SER A 243 4.24 -5.18 11.27
C SER A 243 3.58 -4.16 10.35
N GLY A 244 4.37 -3.50 9.50
CA GLY A 244 3.87 -2.49 8.56
C GLY A 244 4.40 -1.10 8.89
N ARG A 245 3.61 -0.06 8.58
CA ARG A 245 4.06 1.34 8.63
C ARG A 245 3.59 2.13 9.85
N GLY A 246 2.42 1.80 10.39
CA GLY A 246 1.79 2.49 11.50
C GLY A 246 1.92 1.70 12.79
N GLY A 247 0.83 1.62 13.55
CA GLY A 247 0.75 0.84 14.76
C GLY A 247 -0.63 0.23 15.02
N LEU A 248 -0.70 -0.41 16.18
CA LEU A 248 -1.92 -0.92 16.77
C LEU A 248 -2.31 -0.02 17.93
N THR A 249 -3.59 0.34 18.03
CA THR A 249 -4.11 1.09 19.18
C THR A 249 -5.12 0.24 19.94
N VAL A 250 -4.89 0.01 21.23
CA VAL A 250 -5.91 -0.51 22.14
C VAL A 250 -6.56 0.67 22.84
N ARG A 251 -7.85 0.89 22.59
CA ARG A 251 -8.62 2.01 23.13
C ARG A 251 -9.81 1.54 23.95
N ARG A 252 -10.00 2.10 25.13
CA ARG A 252 -11.20 1.86 25.96
C ARG A 252 -11.52 3.10 26.78
N ARG A 253 -12.79 3.55 26.70
CA ARG A 253 -13.31 4.68 27.50
C ARG A 253 -12.41 5.93 27.40
N GLY A 254 -11.95 6.26 26.19
CA GLY A 254 -11.10 7.41 25.91
C GLY A 254 -9.62 7.25 26.29
N ALA A 255 -9.22 6.16 26.94
CA ALA A 255 -7.81 5.84 27.16
C ALA A 255 -7.29 4.99 25.99
N SER A 256 -6.15 5.37 25.44
CA SER A 256 -5.49 4.67 24.32
C SER A 256 -4.08 4.25 24.69
N ARG A 257 -3.69 3.05 24.26
CA ARG A 257 -2.31 2.57 24.27
C ARG A 257 -1.91 2.14 22.87
N VAL A 258 -0.82 2.71 22.39
CA VAL A 258 -0.28 2.44 21.05
C VAL A 258 0.87 1.43 21.16
N PHE A 259 0.90 0.49 20.21
CA PHE A 259 1.95 -0.49 20.00
C PHE A 259 2.49 -0.29 18.56
N PRO A 260 3.67 0.31 18.37
CA PRO A 260 4.20 0.62 17.04
C PRO A 260 4.60 -0.65 16.25
N ALA A 261 4.67 -0.53 14.93
CA ALA A 261 5.24 -1.57 14.08
C ALA A 261 6.67 -1.96 14.51
N GLY A 262 6.98 -3.25 14.40
CA GLY A 262 8.22 -3.86 14.91
C GLY A 262 8.10 -4.41 16.32
N GLU A 263 7.05 -4.06 17.07
CA GLU A 263 6.86 -4.57 18.42
C GLU A 263 6.33 -6.02 18.42
N ARG A 264 6.90 -6.83 19.31
CA ARG A 264 6.42 -8.18 19.63
C ARG A 264 5.87 -8.16 21.05
N VAL A 265 4.59 -8.46 21.19
CA VAL A 265 3.86 -8.43 22.46
C VAL A 265 3.12 -9.74 22.69
N THR A 266 2.65 -9.99 23.91
CA THR A 266 1.76 -11.12 24.19
C THR A 266 0.30 -10.69 24.02
N LEU A 267 -0.58 -11.63 23.71
CA LEU A 267 -2.02 -11.40 23.71
C LEU A 267 -2.48 -10.87 25.08
N ASP A 268 -1.92 -11.39 26.17
CA ASP A 268 -2.22 -10.96 27.53
C ASP A 268 -1.83 -9.49 27.79
N ALA A 269 -0.77 -8.98 27.14
CA ALA A 269 -0.39 -7.57 27.23
C ALA A 269 -1.39 -6.64 26.52
N LEU A 270 -1.93 -7.07 25.37
CA LEU A 270 -3.03 -6.36 24.70
C LEU A 270 -4.28 -6.36 25.58
N LEU A 271 -4.63 -7.50 26.19
CA LEU A 271 -5.78 -7.62 27.09
C LEU A 271 -5.59 -6.82 28.39
N ALA A 272 -4.37 -6.73 28.93
CA ALA A 272 -4.05 -5.88 30.06
C ALA A 272 -4.27 -4.40 29.73
N ALA A 273 -3.85 -3.96 28.53
CA ALA A 273 -4.13 -2.63 28.03
C ALA A 273 -5.64 -2.38 27.89
N ALA A 274 -6.39 -3.34 27.36
CA ALA A 274 -7.85 -3.26 27.26
C ALA A 274 -8.53 -3.21 28.64
N ARG A 275 -7.97 -3.84 29.67
CA ARG A 275 -8.46 -3.74 31.05
C ARG A 275 -8.11 -2.42 31.74
N GLY A 276 -7.24 -1.59 31.14
CA GLY A 276 -6.72 -0.37 31.77
C GLY A 276 -5.66 -0.66 32.84
N VAL A 277 -5.05 -1.85 32.82
CA VAL A 277 -4.00 -2.24 33.76
C VAL A 277 -2.65 -1.87 33.14
N THR A 278 -1.96 -0.88 33.72
CA THR A 278 -0.57 -0.59 33.37
C THR A 278 0.31 -1.72 33.91
N PRO A 279 1.11 -2.42 33.07
CA PRO A 279 2.00 -3.45 33.60
C PRO A 279 3.04 -2.80 34.51
N ALA A 280 3.22 -3.34 35.72
CA ALA A 280 4.45 -3.13 36.46
C ALA A 280 5.60 -3.69 35.60
N ALA A 281 6.67 -2.91 35.42
CA ALA A 281 7.80 -3.25 34.58
C ALA A 281 8.50 -4.54 35.03
N GLY A 282 8.03 -5.69 34.52
CA GLY A 282 8.71 -6.98 34.61
C GLY A 282 9.60 -7.14 33.38
N ARG A 283 10.83 -6.63 33.48
CA ARG A 283 11.89 -6.87 32.49
C ARG A 283 12.51 -8.22 32.83
N GLU A 284 12.20 -9.25 32.05
CA GLU A 284 13.13 -10.39 31.90
C GLU A 284 14.10 -10.09 30.74
N PRO A 285 15.36 -10.53 30.83
CA PRO A 285 16.43 -9.99 29.99
C PRO A 285 16.54 -10.72 28.65
N GLU A 286 16.40 -10.00 27.55
CA GLU A 286 16.95 -10.42 26.24
C GLU A 286 18.43 -10.02 26.11
N PRO A 287 19.25 -10.79 25.36
CA PRO A 287 20.63 -10.43 25.07
C PRO A 287 20.70 -9.26 24.09
N ALA A 288 21.55 -8.30 24.43
CA ALA A 288 21.70 -7.01 23.76
C ALA A 288 22.16 -7.12 22.30
N PHE A 289 21.37 -6.53 21.39
CA PHE A 289 21.91 -5.87 20.20
C PHE A 289 21.70 -4.37 20.35
N ALA A 290 22.82 -3.65 20.37
CA ALA A 290 22.88 -2.22 20.57
C ALA A 290 22.30 -1.48 19.35
N ALA A 291 21.28 -0.66 19.61
CA ALA A 291 20.96 0.50 18.80
C ALA A 291 20.86 1.69 19.74
N GLU A 292 21.64 2.73 19.45
CA GLU A 292 21.80 3.92 20.28
C GLU A 292 20.47 4.65 20.46
N HIS A 293 20.11 4.85 21.72
CA HIS A 293 19.03 5.72 22.15
C HIS A 293 19.48 7.19 22.07
N VAL A 294 18.68 8.01 21.39
CA VAL A 294 18.57 9.44 21.70
C VAL A 294 17.23 9.64 22.43
N GLY A 295 17.27 9.92 23.73
CA GLY A 295 16.13 10.45 24.50
C GLY A 295 15.91 11.93 24.16
N LEU A 296 14.79 12.60 24.44
CA LEU A 296 13.74 12.42 25.44
C LEU A 296 12.57 13.38 25.12
N ALA A 297 11.39 13.03 25.65
CA ALA A 297 10.38 13.90 26.25
C ALA A 297 9.19 14.49 25.44
N SER A 298 8.01 14.11 25.95
CA SER A 298 6.75 14.87 26.13
C SER A 298 5.97 15.40 24.92
N ASN A 299 4.88 14.69 24.63
CA ASN A 299 3.50 15.18 24.54
C ASN A 299 3.26 16.56 23.91
N GLU A 300 3.22 16.60 22.58
CA GLU A 300 2.49 17.61 21.82
C GLU A 300 1.75 16.95 20.65
N ALA A 301 0.58 17.50 20.33
CA ALA A 301 -0.40 17.01 19.38
C ALA A 301 0.20 16.42 18.09
N ALA A 302 -0.27 15.23 17.72
CA ALA A 302 -0.02 14.67 16.40
C ALA A 302 -0.43 15.69 15.31
N ALA A 303 0.55 16.14 14.53
CA ALA A 303 0.35 17.09 13.46
C ALA A 303 -0.65 16.54 12.40
N PRO A 304 -1.46 17.40 11.76
CA PRO A 304 -2.45 16.95 10.80
C PRO A 304 -1.80 16.58 9.45
N GLY A 305 -2.10 15.37 8.97
CA GLY A 305 -1.95 14.96 7.57
C GLY A 305 -0.79 14.02 7.27
N GLN A 306 -0.91 12.74 7.61
CA GLN A 306 -0.10 11.71 6.94
C GLN A 306 -0.74 11.41 5.57
N ARG A 307 0.01 11.73 4.50
CA ARG A 307 -0.42 11.52 3.10
C ARG A 307 -0.38 10.03 2.73
N SER A 308 -1.21 9.63 1.75
CA SER A 308 -1.16 8.28 1.14
C SER A 308 0.29 7.84 0.85
N PRO A 309 0.66 6.57 1.08
CA PRO A 309 2.03 6.10 0.88
C PRO A 309 2.54 6.29 -0.55
N LEU A 310 1.68 6.05 -1.56
CA LEU A 310 2.01 6.31 -2.96
C LEU A 310 2.31 7.80 -3.17
N LEU A 311 1.50 8.70 -2.62
CA LEU A 311 1.72 10.15 -2.75
C LEU A 311 2.99 10.64 -2.03
N THR A 312 3.38 9.97 -0.95
CA THR A 312 4.66 10.22 -0.28
C THR A 312 5.83 9.86 -1.19
N GLU A 313 5.75 8.70 -1.86
CA GLU A 313 6.77 8.26 -2.81
C GLU A 313 6.81 9.13 -4.08
N VAL A 314 5.65 9.55 -4.59
CA VAL A 314 5.52 10.53 -5.68
C VAL A 314 6.27 11.82 -5.32
N THR A 315 6.04 12.36 -4.12
CA THR A 315 6.70 13.59 -3.66
C THR A 315 8.23 13.43 -3.62
N ARG A 316 8.70 12.27 -3.14
CA ARG A 316 10.14 11.96 -3.07
C ARG A 316 10.78 11.88 -4.46
N LEU A 317 10.13 11.22 -5.41
CA LEU A 317 10.61 11.05 -6.78
C LEU A 317 10.56 12.34 -7.58
N GLU A 318 9.54 13.17 -7.36
CA GLU A 318 9.45 14.52 -7.93
C GLU A 318 10.63 15.39 -7.45
N GLN A 319 10.95 15.38 -6.15
CA GLN A 319 12.12 16.09 -5.62
C GLN A 319 13.45 15.59 -6.21
N ALA A 320 13.60 14.27 -6.40
CA ALA A 320 14.77 13.69 -7.03
C ALA A 320 14.90 14.14 -8.50
N PHE A 321 13.79 14.19 -9.24
CA PHE A 321 13.74 14.73 -10.60
C PHE A 321 14.16 16.20 -10.65
N GLU A 322 13.63 17.04 -9.74
CA GLU A 322 14.01 18.47 -9.67
C GLU A 322 15.51 18.66 -9.46
N ALA A 323 16.09 17.89 -8.53
CA ALA A 323 17.52 17.93 -8.27
C ALA A 323 18.34 17.50 -9.49
N ALA A 324 17.89 16.49 -10.23
CA ALA A 324 18.54 16.02 -11.45
C ALA A 324 18.45 17.05 -12.59
N ILE A 325 17.31 17.71 -12.78
CA ILE A 325 17.14 18.80 -13.74
C ILE A 325 18.06 19.98 -13.40
N ALA A 326 18.08 20.42 -12.14
CA ALA A 326 18.96 21.50 -11.68
C ALA A 326 20.45 21.15 -11.88
N GLY A 327 20.81 19.88 -11.66
CA GLY A 327 22.16 19.35 -11.86
C GLY A 327 22.52 19.05 -13.32
N ARG A 328 21.61 19.22 -14.29
CA ARG A 328 21.77 18.82 -15.70
C ARG A 328 22.12 17.34 -15.90
N LYS A 329 21.55 16.48 -15.06
CA LYS A 329 21.80 15.04 -15.05
C LYS A 329 20.64 14.28 -15.69
N ALA A 330 20.63 14.21 -17.02
CA ALA A 330 19.52 13.63 -17.78
C ALA A 330 19.20 12.18 -17.39
N SER A 331 20.21 11.34 -17.13
CA SER A 331 20.01 9.94 -16.73
C SER A 331 19.31 9.81 -15.38
N GLU A 332 19.70 10.62 -14.38
CA GLU A 332 19.08 10.60 -13.04
C GLU A 332 17.62 11.11 -13.12
N ALA A 333 17.34 12.10 -13.98
CA ALA A 333 15.99 12.58 -14.21
C ALA A 333 15.09 11.52 -14.87
N ALA A 334 15.60 10.81 -15.89
CA ALA A 334 14.89 9.70 -16.53
C ALA A 334 14.66 8.54 -15.55
N GLU A 335 15.64 8.22 -14.70
CA GLU A 335 15.50 7.19 -13.67
C GLU A 335 14.40 7.51 -12.66
N ALA A 336 14.26 8.78 -12.23
CA ALA A 336 13.16 9.20 -11.36
C ALA A 336 11.78 8.98 -11.99
N ILE A 337 11.63 9.28 -13.29
CA ILE A 337 10.39 9.04 -14.05
C ILE A 337 10.07 7.54 -14.13
N LEU A 338 11.04 6.71 -14.48
CA LEU A 338 10.85 5.26 -14.59
C LEU A 338 10.54 4.62 -13.23
N ASN A 339 11.15 5.11 -12.16
CA ASN A 339 10.83 4.67 -10.81
C ASN A 339 9.41 5.07 -10.38
N LEU A 340 8.92 6.23 -10.83
CA LEU A 340 7.54 6.66 -10.59
C LEU A 340 6.54 5.77 -11.33
N ASP A 341 6.80 5.46 -12.61
CA ASP A 341 5.97 4.53 -13.38
C ASP A 341 5.89 3.14 -12.71
N ARG A 342 7.03 2.60 -12.27
CA ARG A 342 7.08 1.35 -11.53
C ARG A 342 6.28 1.41 -10.24
N ALA A 343 6.40 2.48 -9.46
CA ALA A 343 5.61 2.66 -8.25
C ALA A 343 4.11 2.67 -8.55
N ILE A 344 3.67 3.40 -9.59
CA ILE A 344 2.25 3.40 -9.99
C ILE A 344 1.78 1.98 -10.35
N ALA A 345 2.58 1.22 -11.09
CA ALA A 345 2.27 -0.16 -11.44
C ALA A 345 2.21 -1.09 -10.21
N GLU A 346 3.14 -0.97 -9.26
CA GLU A 346 3.15 -1.78 -8.04
C GLU A 346 1.93 -1.55 -7.15
N TRP A 347 1.41 -0.32 -7.14
CA TRP A 347 0.24 0.06 -6.37
C TRP A 347 -1.09 -0.18 -7.12
N SER A 348 -1.04 -0.58 -8.40
CA SER A 348 -2.26 -0.83 -9.20
C SER A 348 -3.09 -2.04 -8.75
N ALA A 349 -2.48 -2.97 -8.02
CA ALA A 349 -3.16 -4.13 -7.46
C ALA A 349 -3.91 -3.80 -6.15
N ASP A 350 -3.68 -2.62 -5.56
CA ASP A 350 -4.45 -2.15 -4.41
C ASP A 350 -5.88 -1.87 -4.85
N THR A 351 -6.84 -2.54 -4.20
CA THR A 351 -8.27 -2.51 -4.58
C THR A 351 -9.03 -1.39 -3.89
N LEU A 352 -8.38 -0.62 -3.01
CA LEU A 352 -8.94 0.57 -2.39
C LEU A 352 -9.08 1.68 -3.43
N GLN A 353 -10.33 2.13 -3.64
CA GLN A 353 -10.69 3.22 -4.55
C GLN A 353 -10.20 4.57 -4.00
N THR A 354 -8.91 4.86 -4.14
CA THR A 354 -8.31 6.17 -3.87
C THR A 354 -8.01 6.90 -5.18
N ASP A 355 -8.02 8.25 -5.15
CA ASP A 355 -7.63 9.06 -6.31
C ASP A 355 -6.10 9.21 -6.46
N ALA A 356 -5.34 8.53 -5.60
CA ALA A 356 -3.87 8.60 -5.55
C ALA A 356 -3.18 8.13 -6.86
N PRO A 357 -3.60 7.03 -7.53
CA PRO A 357 -2.98 6.62 -8.79
C PRO A 357 -3.16 7.63 -9.92
N ASP A 358 -4.32 8.29 -10.00
CA ASP A 358 -4.58 9.29 -11.03
C ASP A 358 -3.74 10.56 -10.80
N ARG A 359 -3.62 11.00 -9.55
CA ARG A 359 -2.70 12.09 -9.17
C ARG A 359 -1.24 11.73 -9.48
N ALA A 360 -0.82 10.49 -9.20
CA ALA A 360 0.53 10.03 -9.50
C ALA A 360 0.81 10.02 -11.01
N ARG A 361 -0.14 9.58 -11.85
CA ARG A 361 -0.02 9.68 -13.32
C ARG A 361 0.06 11.12 -13.82
N ALA A 362 -0.71 12.04 -13.23
CA ALA A 362 -0.63 13.45 -13.59
C ALA A 362 0.78 14.03 -13.34
N VAL A 363 1.40 13.67 -12.20
CA VAL A 363 2.79 14.04 -11.92
C VAL A 363 3.74 13.39 -12.94
N LEU A 364 3.59 12.08 -13.22
CA LEU A 364 4.41 11.38 -14.23
C LEU A 364 4.39 12.11 -15.58
N TYR A 365 3.21 12.46 -16.08
CA TYR A 365 3.08 13.19 -17.34
C TYR A 365 3.71 14.58 -17.29
N SER A 366 3.61 15.28 -16.16
CA SER A 366 4.30 16.56 -15.96
C SER A 366 5.82 16.39 -16.02
N LEU A 367 6.39 15.38 -15.36
CA LEU A 367 7.84 15.14 -15.37
C LEU A 367 8.34 14.77 -16.78
N VAL A 368 7.60 13.93 -17.51
CA VAL A 368 7.92 13.58 -18.90
C VAL A 368 7.95 14.82 -19.79
N GLN A 369 6.93 15.69 -19.69
CA GLN A 369 6.86 16.93 -20.45
C GLN A 369 8.05 17.85 -20.14
N ARG A 370 8.38 18.02 -18.86
CA ARG A 370 9.49 18.88 -18.42
C ARG A 370 10.85 18.35 -18.82
N LEU A 371 11.06 17.04 -18.81
CA LEU A 371 12.26 16.42 -19.35
C LEU A 371 12.37 16.69 -20.86
N GLY A 372 11.26 16.60 -21.58
CA GLY A 372 11.17 16.95 -23.01
C GLY A 372 11.55 18.42 -23.28
N GLU A 373 11.05 19.35 -22.47
CA GLU A 373 11.39 20.78 -22.56
C GLU A 373 12.88 21.03 -22.27
N ALA A 374 13.44 20.39 -21.25
CA ALA A 374 14.87 20.48 -20.94
C ALA A 374 15.73 19.87 -22.07
N ALA A 375 15.26 18.81 -22.72
CA ALA A 375 15.93 18.16 -23.84
C ALA A 375 15.77 18.93 -25.17
N ALA A 376 14.82 19.86 -25.29
CA ALA A 376 14.53 20.58 -26.53
C ALA A 376 15.73 21.37 -27.08
N GLY A 377 16.67 21.77 -26.23
CA GLY A 377 17.95 22.35 -26.64
C GLY A 377 18.98 21.32 -27.09
N GLY A 378 19.07 20.19 -26.39
CA GLY A 378 20.04 19.11 -26.65
C GLY A 378 19.68 18.19 -27.81
N LEU A 379 18.40 18.14 -28.21
CA LEU A 379 17.90 17.38 -29.36
C LEU A 379 17.98 18.17 -30.68
N ARG A 380 18.41 19.43 -30.66
CA ARG A 380 18.66 20.21 -31.88
C ARG A 380 19.88 19.64 -32.59
N ASP A 381 19.88 19.70 -33.92
CA ASP A 381 21.08 19.39 -34.69
C ASP A 381 22.18 20.36 -34.26
N PRO A 382 23.31 19.88 -33.70
CA PRO A 382 24.42 20.73 -33.30
C PRO A 382 24.91 21.63 -34.44
N ARG A 383 24.69 21.22 -35.69
CA ARG A 383 25.05 22.00 -36.86
C ARG A 383 24.26 23.30 -36.97
N GLU A 384 22.97 23.28 -36.65
CA GLU A 384 22.14 24.49 -36.67
C GLU A 384 22.59 25.52 -35.63
N LEU A 385 23.04 25.05 -34.47
CA LEU A 385 23.55 25.93 -33.40
C LEU A 385 24.92 26.53 -33.74
N LEU A 386 25.78 25.76 -34.42
CA LEU A 386 27.12 26.19 -34.79
C LEU A 386 27.17 26.97 -36.10
N ALA A 387 26.19 26.81 -36.99
CA ALA A 387 26.20 27.39 -38.34
C ALA A 387 26.53 28.89 -38.38
N PRO A 388 25.90 29.79 -37.59
CA PRO A 388 26.20 31.22 -37.68
C PRO A 388 27.65 31.56 -37.34
N LEU A 389 28.24 30.83 -36.38
CA LEU A 389 29.64 31.01 -35.99
C LEU A 389 30.59 30.46 -37.06
N VAL A 390 30.31 29.26 -37.56
CA VAL A 390 31.15 28.58 -38.55
C VAL A 390 31.12 29.33 -39.89
N GLU A 391 29.95 29.78 -40.34
CA GLU A 391 29.79 30.58 -41.56
C GLU A 391 30.52 31.93 -41.48
N SER A 392 30.52 32.57 -40.31
CA SER A 392 31.30 33.79 -40.06
C SER A 392 32.80 33.54 -40.16
N LEU A 393 33.28 32.39 -39.64
CA LEU A 393 34.69 32.00 -39.73
C LEU A 393 35.10 31.58 -41.16
N ILE A 394 34.20 30.97 -41.93
CA ILE A 394 34.41 30.69 -43.36
C ILE A 394 34.54 32.00 -44.14
N THR A 395 33.68 32.98 -43.87
CA THR A 395 33.73 34.32 -44.49
C THR A 395 35.04 35.03 -44.16
N LEU A 396 35.43 35.08 -42.88
CA LEU A 396 36.70 35.67 -42.43
C LEU A 396 37.90 34.99 -43.09
N ARG A 397 37.89 33.65 -43.19
CA ARG A 397 38.93 32.90 -43.91
C ARG A 397 39.00 33.33 -45.38
N GLY A 398 37.86 33.55 -46.04
CA GLY A 398 37.78 34.07 -47.41
C GLY A 398 38.40 35.47 -47.56
N GLU A 399 38.07 36.40 -46.67
CA GLU A 399 38.62 37.76 -46.65
C GLU A 399 40.14 37.77 -46.45
N LEU A 400 40.64 36.97 -45.51
CA LEU A 400 42.07 36.83 -45.26
C LEU A 400 42.82 36.29 -46.49
N ARG A 401 42.23 35.35 -47.22
CA ARG A 401 42.79 34.84 -48.49
C ARG A 401 42.82 35.93 -49.57
N ALA A 402 41.76 36.72 -49.70
CA ALA A 402 41.70 37.83 -50.66
C ALA A 402 42.76 38.91 -50.36
N ALA A 403 43.03 39.17 -49.08
CA ALA A 403 44.09 40.06 -48.61
C ALA A 403 45.51 39.43 -48.68
N LYS A 404 45.65 38.22 -49.22
CA LYS A 404 46.92 37.44 -49.30
C LYS A 404 47.54 37.12 -47.93
N ALA A 405 46.76 37.13 -46.86
CA ALA A 405 47.17 36.79 -45.50
C ALA A 405 47.04 35.27 -45.23
N TRP A 406 47.74 34.45 -46.00
CA TRP A 406 47.60 32.98 -46.03
C TRP A 406 47.80 32.31 -44.66
N GLU A 407 48.85 32.73 -43.93
CA GLU A 407 49.17 32.29 -42.57
C GLU A 407 48.04 32.52 -41.55
N LEU A 408 47.25 33.59 -41.72
CA LEU A 408 46.10 33.87 -40.86
C LEU A 408 44.89 33.03 -41.27
N ALA A 409 44.67 32.85 -42.57
CA ALA A 409 43.59 32.01 -43.10
C ALA A 409 43.75 30.52 -42.71
N ASP A 410 44.98 30.00 -42.75
CA ASP A 410 45.28 28.63 -42.34
C ASP A 410 45.08 28.44 -40.84
N ARG A 411 45.47 29.41 -40.01
CA ARG A 411 45.18 29.38 -38.56
C ARG A 411 43.68 29.31 -38.24
N VAL A 412 42.82 29.94 -39.04
CA VAL A 412 41.35 29.83 -38.87
C VAL A 412 40.88 28.41 -39.20
N ARG A 413 41.36 27.84 -40.30
CA ARG A 413 41.04 26.45 -40.69
C ARG A 413 41.48 25.46 -39.63
N ASP A 414 42.71 25.58 -39.14
CA ASP A 414 43.28 24.62 -38.20
C ASP A 414 42.57 24.67 -36.83
N ARG A 415 42.10 25.86 -36.42
CA ARG A 415 41.24 26.00 -35.22
C ARG A 415 39.86 25.36 -35.39
N LEU A 416 39.26 25.43 -36.57
CA LEU A 416 38.00 24.73 -36.87
C LEU A 416 38.20 23.21 -36.85
N ILE A 417 39.28 22.70 -37.44
CA ILE A 417 39.62 21.27 -37.39
C ILE A 417 39.84 20.80 -35.95
N ALA A 418 40.54 21.59 -35.13
CA ALA A 418 40.74 21.29 -33.71
C ALA A 418 39.41 21.22 -32.91
N ALA A 419 38.39 21.95 -33.36
CA ALA A 419 37.03 21.89 -32.84
C ALA A 419 36.15 20.80 -33.51
N ARG A 420 36.76 19.86 -34.25
CA ARG A 420 36.10 18.79 -35.02
C ARG A 420 35.19 19.27 -36.15
N ILE A 421 35.42 20.49 -36.64
CA ILE A 421 34.69 21.06 -37.78
C ILE A 421 35.60 21.00 -39.01
N GLU A 422 35.25 20.15 -39.97
CA GLU A 422 36.02 19.98 -41.20
C GLU A 422 35.40 20.81 -42.32
N LEU A 423 36.25 21.53 -43.07
CA LEU A 423 35.83 22.34 -44.21
C LEU A 423 36.16 21.63 -45.52
N ARG A 424 35.19 21.53 -46.42
CA ARG A 424 35.36 21.01 -47.78
C ARG A 424 35.05 22.11 -48.78
N ASP A 425 36.03 22.46 -49.61
CA ASP A 425 35.83 23.44 -50.67
C ASP A 425 35.16 22.76 -51.89
N THR A 426 34.05 23.31 -52.36
CA THR A 426 33.30 22.82 -53.54
C THR A 426 33.21 23.91 -54.60
N PRO A 427 32.86 23.59 -55.86
CA PRO A 427 32.66 24.60 -56.91
C PRO A 427 31.58 25.65 -56.59
N VAL A 428 30.69 25.38 -55.63
CA VAL A 428 29.57 26.26 -55.23
C VAL A 428 29.89 27.03 -53.94
N GLY A 429 30.99 26.69 -53.25
CA GLY A 429 31.40 27.31 -51.98
C GLY A 429 32.00 26.32 -50.99
N THR A 430 32.47 26.82 -49.85
CA THR A 430 32.98 25.96 -48.75
C THR A 430 31.80 25.41 -47.95
N VAL A 431 31.69 24.08 -47.88
CA VAL A 431 30.76 23.37 -46.98
C VAL A 431 31.50 22.83 -45.76
N TRP A 432 30.78 22.51 -44.69
CA TRP A 432 31.40 22.02 -43.47
C TRP A 432 30.65 20.84 -42.85
N GLU A 433 31.37 19.99 -42.14
CA GLU A 433 30.85 18.82 -41.44
C GLU A 433 31.39 18.79 -40.00
N LEU A 434 30.54 18.40 -39.06
CA LEU A 434 30.96 18.11 -37.68
C LEU A 434 31.35 16.62 -37.61
N ARG A 435 32.59 16.33 -37.25
CA ARG A 435 33.03 14.94 -37.02
C ARG A 435 32.73 14.54 -35.58
N GLU A 436 32.19 13.32 -35.42
CA GLU A 436 31.95 12.71 -34.09
C GLU A 436 33.22 12.62 -33.25
#